data_AF-A0A1A6HBD4-F1
#
_entry.id   AF-A0A1A6HBD4-F1
#
_cell.length_a   1.000
_cell.length_b   1.000
_cell.length_c   1.000
_cell.angle_alpha   90.00
_cell.angle_beta   90.00
_cell.angle_gamma   90.00
#
_symmetry.space_group_name_H-M   'P 1'
#
loop_
_entity.id
_entity.type
_entity.pdbx_description
1 polymer ?
#
loop_
_entity_poly.entity_id
_entity_poly.type
_entity_poly.pdbx_seq_one_letter_code
_entity_poly.pdbx_strand_id
1 'polypeptide(L)'
;FLIVLGCLILAVLTTFKEYETVSGDWLLLLETFAIFVFGAEFALRIWAAGCCCRYKGWRGRLKFARKPLCMLDIFVLIASVPVVAVGNQGNVLATSLRSLRFLQILRMLRMDRRGGTWKLLGSAICAHSKELITAWYIGFLTLILSSFLVYLVEKDVPEVDAQGEEMKEEFETYADALWWGLGILGSGLALKVQEQHRQKHFEKRRKPAAELIQVCVPGGELGWV
;
A
#
# COMPACT_ATOMS: atom_id res chain seq x y z
N PHE A 1 4.26 19.12 -1.83
CA PHE A 1 2.93 18.46 -1.81
C PHE A 1 2.15 18.83 -3.07
N LEU A 2 1.75 20.10 -3.25
CA LEU A 2 0.97 20.54 -4.41
C LEU A 2 1.60 20.19 -5.77
N ILE A 3 2.92 20.36 -5.92
CA ILE A 3 3.64 19.99 -7.15
C ILE A 3 3.50 18.49 -7.47
N VAL A 4 3.61 17.62 -6.46
CA VAL A 4 3.47 16.15 -6.63
C VAL A 4 2.03 15.78 -6.97
N LEU A 5 1.06 16.40 -6.30
CA LEU A 5 -0.36 16.20 -6.56
C LEU A 5 -0.76 16.67 -7.96
N GLY A 6 -0.24 17.81 -8.42
CA GLY A 6 -0.41 18.30 -9.79
C GLY A 6 0.16 17.32 -10.82
N CYS A 7 1.39 16.83 -10.62
CA CYS A 7 2.00 15.77 -11.44
C CYS A 7 1.12 14.51 -11.51
N LEU A 8 0.53 14.11 -10.38
CA LEU A 8 -0.35 12.94 -10.30
C LEU A 8 -1.61 13.15 -11.14
N ILE A 9 -2.29 14.29 -10.98
CA ILE A 9 -3.49 14.63 -11.73
C ILE A 9 -3.20 14.65 -13.22
N LEU A 10 -2.12 15.31 -13.65
CA LEU A 10 -1.72 15.37 -15.06
C LEU A 10 -1.45 13.99 -15.66
N ALA A 11 -0.82 13.07 -14.93
CA ALA A 11 -0.59 11.71 -15.45
C ALA A 11 -1.83 10.81 -15.44
N VAL A 12 -2.80 11.07 -14.56
CA VAL A 12 -4.13 10.46 -14.69
C VAL A 12 -4.81 10.99 -15.95
N LEU A 13 -4.69 12.28 -16.23
CA LEU A 13 -5.22 12.89 -17.45
C LEU A 13 -4.55 12.35 -18.73
N THR A 14 -3.24 12.03 -18.71
CA THR A 14 -2.58 11.38 -19.86
C THR A 14 -3.07 9.96 -20.13
N THR A 15 -3.86 9.36 -19.23
CA THR A 15 -4.49 8.05 -19.48
C THR A 15 -5.70 8.17 -20.42
N PHE A 16 -6.26 9.37 -20.58
CA PHE A 16 -7.33 9.64 -21.54
C PHE A 16 -6.72 9.99 -22.91
N LYS A 17 -7.01 9.17 -23.93
CA LYS A 17 -6.49 9.33 -25.31
C LYS A 17 -6.75 10.72 -25.90
N GLU A 18 -7.84 11.36 -25.50
CA GLU A 18 -8.31 12.64 -26.06
C GLU A 18 -7.43 13.83 -25.65
N TYR A 19 -6.69 13.72 -24.54
CA TYR A 19 -5.81 14.77 -24.02
C TYR A 19 -4.34 14.34 -23.96
N GLU A 20 -3.97 13.23 -24.60
CA GLU A 20 -2.67 12.57 -24.43
C GLU A 20 -1.49 13.49 -24.81
N THR A 21 -1.57 14.17 -25.95
CA THR A 21 -0.48 14.98 -26.50
C THR A 21 -0.25 16.26 -25.68
N VAL A 22 -1.31 17.04 -25.48
CA VAL A 22 -1.24 18.30 -24.72
C VAL A 22 -0.87 18.04 -23.26
N SER A 23 -1.47 17.03 -22.62
CA SER A 23 -1.18 16.71 -21.22
C SER A 23 0.21 16.10 -21.05
N GLY A 24 0.73 15.40 -22.05
CA GLY A 24 2.09 14.86 -22.06
C GLY A 24 3.16 15.95 -21.96
N ASP A 25 3.04 17.01 -22.75
CA ASP A 25 3.98 18.14 -22.74
C ASP A 25 3.96 18.89 -21.40
N TRP A 26 2.76 19.18 -20.88
CA TRP A 26 2.60 19.81 -19.56
C TRP A 26 3.14 18.93 -18.43
N LEU A 27 2.96 17.60 -18.53
CA LEU A 27 3.50 16.65 -17.57
C LEU A 27 5.04 16.67 -17.57
N LEU A 28 5.68 16.63 -18.74
CA LEU A 28 7.14 16.68 -18.87
C LEU A 28 7.72 18.00 -18.35
N LEU A 29 7.06 19.13 -18.63
CA LEU A 29 7.46 20.44 -18.10
C LEU A 29 7.38 20.46 -16.57
N LEU A 30 6.26 20.03 -16.00
CA LEU A 30 6.05 20.03 -14.56
C LEU A 30 6.97 19.03 -13.85
N GLU A 31 7.25 17.89 -14.48
CA GLU A 31 8.20 16.90 -14.00
C GLU A 31 9.63 17.43 -13.98
N THR A 32 10.07 18.10 -15.04
CA THR A 32 11.37 18.78 -15.11
C THR A 32 11.50 19.83 -14.01
N PHE A 33 10.47 20.65 -13.81
CA PHE A 33 10.41 21.63 -12.73
C PHE A 33 10.46 20.97 -11.36
N ALA A 34 9.71 19.88 -11.14
CA ALA A 34 9.71 19.13 -9.90
C ALA A 34 11.10 18.54 -9.58
N ILE A 35 11.78 17.96 -10.58
CA ILE A 35 13.15 17.45 -10.45
C ILE A 35 14.10 18.55 -10.00
N PHE A 36 14.01 19.73 -10.59
CA PHE A 36 14.86 20.87 -10.21
C PHE A 36 14.61 21.31 -8.76
N VAL A 37 13.35 21.51 -8.39
CA VAL A 37 12.97 21.90 -7.02
C VAL A 37 13.39 20.85 -5.99
N PHE A 38 13.19 19.56 -6.29
CA PHE A 38 13.58 18.48 -5.38
C PHE A 38 15.09 18.27 -5.31
N GLY A 39 15.80 18.41 -6.43
CA GLY A 39 17.26 18.39 -6.46
C GLY A 39 17.84 19.53 -5.63
N ALA A 40 17.27 20.73 -5.73
CA ALA A 40 17.65 21.87 -4.90
C ALA A 40 17.36 21.64 -3.41
N GLU A 41 16.16 21.13 -3.05
CA GLU A 41 15.83 20.78 -1.65
C GLU A 41 16.83 19.74 -1.10
N PHE A 42 17.19 18.73 -1.90
CA PHE A 42 18.14 17.68 -1.53
C PHE A 42 19.56 18.24 -1.33
N ALA A 43 20.04 19.07 -2.26
CA ALA A 43 21.33 19.72 -2.16
C ALA A 43 21.42 20.63 -0.92
N LEU A 44 20.39 21.45 -0.68
CA LEU A 44 20.28 22.29 0.51
C LEU A 44 20.24 21.46 1.80
N ARG A 45 19.56 20.31 1.80
CA ARG A 45 19.52 19.40 2.96
C ARG A 45 20.89 18.78 3.25
N ILE A 46 21.65 18.38 2.23
CA ILE A 46 23.04 17.90 2.40
C ILE A 46 23.92 19.03 2.93
N TRP A 47 23.79 20.23 2.37
CA TRP A 47 24.57 21.39 2.78
C TRP A 47 24.30 21.78 4.23
N ALA A 48 23.03 21.84 4.63
CA ALA A 48 22.60 22.11 6.01
C ALA A 48 23.05 21.02 7.00
N ALA A 49 23.06 19.74 6.59
CA ALA A 49 23.61 18.66 7.41
C ALA A 49 25.12 18.82 7.67
N GLY A 50 25.82 19.57 6.81
CA GLY A 50 27.22 19.95 6.99
C GLY A 50 27.49 21.00 8.08
N CYS A 51 26.47 21.74 8.54
CA CYS A 51 26.61 22.77 9.57
C CYS A 51 26.64 22.22 11.01
N CYS A 52 26.20 20.97 11.24
CA CYS A 52 26.25 20.34 12.56
C CYS A 52 27.65 19.79 12.84
N CYS A 53 28.34 20.34 13.85
CA CYS A 53 29.70 19.95 14.27
C CYS A 53 29.89 18.45 14.60
N ARG A 54 28.80 17.69 14.76
CA ARG A 54 28.79 16.23 15.04
C ARG A 54 29.03 15.36 13.80
N TYR A 55 29.03 15.93 12.59
CA TYR A 55 29.23 15.22 11.32
C TYR A 55 30.42 15.78 10.51
N LYS A 56 31.56 16.02 11.17
CA LYS A 56 32.83 16.34 10.47
C LYS A 56 33.29 15.12 9.66
N GLY A 57 33.38 15.27 8.33
CA GLY A 57 33.95 14.28 7.40
C GLY A 57 32.95 13.52 6.52
N TRP A 58 33.46 12.89 5.46
CA TRP A 58 32.69 12.15 4.43
C TRP A 58 31.85 11.00 5.01
N ARG A 59 32.36 10.33 6.06
CA ARG A 59 31.67 9.21 6.74
C ARG A 59 30.42 9.63 7.50
N GLY A 60 30.39 10.85 8.04
CA GLY A 60 29.22 11.40 8.73
C GLY A 60 28.08 11.71 7.75
N ARG A 61 28.44 12.32 6.61
CA ARG A 61 27.50 12.64 5.52
C ARG A 61 26.91 11.37 4.88
N LEU A 62 27.71 10.32 4.68
CA LEU A 62 27.25 9.04 4.13
C LEU A 62 26.30 8.28 5.07
N LYS A 63 26.50 8.37 6.39
CA LYS A 63 25.59 7.77 7.37
C LYS A 63 24.22 8.47 7.41
N PHE A 64 24.19 9.78 7.16
CA PHE A 64 22.94 10.54 6.99
C PHE A 64 22.24 10.19 5.67
N ALA A 65 23.00 10.05 4.57
CA ALA A 65 22.49 9.63 3.26
C ALA A 65 21.92 8.20 3.26
N ARG A 66 22.42 7.30 4.11
CA ARG A 66 21.89 5.92 4.24
C ARG A 66 20.52 5.81 4.93
N LYS A 67 19.89 6.93 5.36
CA LYS A 67 18.48 6.87 5.75
C LYS A 67 17.65 6.41 4.54
N PRO A 68 16.75 5.43 4.68
CA PRO A 68 16.02 4.84 3.55
C PRO A 68 15.22 5.89 2.77
N LEU A 69 14.70 6.91 3.45
CA LEU A 69 14.03 8.06 2.85
C LEU A 69 14.95 8.90 1.93
N CYS A 70 16.23 9.03 2.29
CA CYS A 70 17.21 9.79 1.53
C CYS A 70 17.71 8.99 0.33
N MET A 71 17.94 7.68 0.52
CA MET A 71 18.31 6.77 -0.58
C MET A 71 17.20 6.69 -1.65
N LEU A 72 15.94 6.61 -1.22
CA LEU A 72 14.79 6.59 -2.13
C LEU A 72 14.70 7.88 -2.95
N ASP A 73 14.96 9.04 -2.33
CA ASP A 73 14.96 10.32 -3.03
C ASP A 73 16.04 10.41 -4.11
N ILE A 74 17.27 10.00 -3.80
CA ILE A 74 18.38 9.95 -4.76
C ILE A 74 18.07 8.99 -5.90
N PHE A 75 17.56 7.80 -5.59
CA PHE A 75 17.20 6.81 -6.59
C PHE A 75 16.14 7.34 -7.56
N VAL A 76 15.09 7.98 -7.05
CA VAL A 76 14.04 8.61 -7.87
C VAL A 76 14.59 9.75 -8.71
N LEU A 77 15.46 10.61 -8.14
CA LEU A 77 16.10 11.70 -8.87
C LEU A 77 16.91 11.16 -10.05
N ILE A 78 17.77 10.16 -9.82
CA ILE A 78 18.60 9.54 -10.86
C ILE A 78 17.74 8.84 -11.93
N ALA A 79 16.71 8.10 -11.53
CA ALA A 79 15.82 7.41 -12.46
C ALA A 79 15.00 8.37 -13.33
N SER A 80 14.71 9.58 -12.83
CA SER A 80 13.89 10.57 -13.55
C SER A 80 14.65 11.36 -14.64
N VAL A 81 15.97 11.56 -14.49
CA VAL A 81 16.80 12.30 -15.46
C VAL A 81 16.78 11.70 -16.87
N PRO A 82 17.05 10.39 -17.08
CA PRO A 82 17.02 9.81 -18.42
C PRO A 82 15.61 9.78 -19.02
N VAL A 83 14.56 9.67 -18.20
CA VAL A 83 13.16 9.70 -18.68
C VAL A 83 12.81 11.07 -19.27
N VAL A 84 13.21 12.16 -18.62
CA VAL A 84 13.02 13.52 -19.18
C VAL A 84 13.86 13.74 -20.43
N ALA A 85 15.11 13.25 -20.45
CA ALA A 85 15.99 13.37 -21.60
C ALA A 85 15.44 12.66 -22.85
N VAL A 86 14.87 11.46 -22.68
CA VAL A 86 14.22 10.70 -23.77
C VAL A 86 12.86 11.30 -24.14
N GLY A 87 12.11 11.83 -23.17
CA GLY A 87 10.79 12.44 -23.38
C GLY A 87 10.81 13.69 -24.27
N ASN A 88 11.91 14.46 -24.27
CA ASN A 88 12.06 15.67 -25.10
C ASN A 88 12.22 15.37 -26.60
N GLN A 89 12.49 14.11 -26.96
CA GLN A 89 12.55 13.65 -28.33
C GLN A 89 11.19 13.01 -28.67
N GLY A 90 10.23 13.82 -29.13
CA GLY A 90 8.80 13.47 -29.24
C GLY A 90 8.41 12.15 -29.94
N ASN A 91 9.34 11.45 -30.60
CA ASN A 91 9.12 10.12 -31.18
C ASN A 91 9.02 8.97 -30.16
N VAL A 92 9.42 9.17 -28.90
CA VAL A 92 9.48 8.10 -27.88
C VAL A 92 8.44 8.25 -26.76
N LEU A 93 7.42 9.08 -26.99
CA LEU A 93 6.43 9.48 -25.99
C LEU A 93 5.61 8.28 -25.47
N ALA A 94 5.23 7.35 -26.35
CA ALA A 94 4.47 6.14 -25.99
C ALA A 94 5.25 5.21 -25.02
N THR A 95 6.56 5.10 -25.18
CA THR A 95 7.43 4.32 -24.27
C THR A 95 7.64 5.05 -22.94
N SER A 96 7.74 6.38 -22.98
CA SER A 96 7.95 7.23 -21.80
C SER A 96 6.74 7.29 -20.88
N LEU A 97 5.51 7.21 -21.42
CA LEU A 97 4.27 7.15 -20.63
C LEU A 97 4.20 5.94 -19.71
N ARG A 98 4.81 4.80 -20.11
CA ARG A 98 4.81 3.58 -19.30
C ARG A 98 5.76 3.68 -18.11
N SER A 99 6.95 4.24 -18.29
CA SER A 99 7.94 4.45 -17.21
C SER A 99 7.53 5.57 -16.26
N LEU A 100 6.84 6.60 -16.76
CA LEU A 100 6.25 7.69 -15.99
C LEU A 100 5.31 7.22 -14.88
N ARG A 101 4.44 6.24 -15.18
CA ARG A 101 3.51 5.66 -14.19
C ARG A 101 4.24 4.97 -13.02
N PHE A 102 5.34 4.28 -13.30
CA PHE A 102 6.16 3.66 -12.25
C PHE A 102 6.89 4.70 -11.38
N LEU A 103 7.48 5.73 -12.00
CA LEU A 103 8.11 6.84 -11.27
C LEU A 103 7.11 7.58 -10.39
N GLN A 104 5.86 7.65 -10.82
CA GLN A 104 4.79 8.31 -10.08
C GLN A 104 4.41 7.59 -8.78
N ILE A 105 4.38 6.25 -8.79
CA ILE A 105 4.21 5.44 -7.59
C ILE A 105 5.38 5.68 -6.61
N LEU A 106 6.61 5.73 -7.12
CA LEU A 106 7.80 6.03 -6.30
C LEU A 106 7.76 7.46 -5.71
N ARG A 107 7.21 8.44 -6.43
CA ARG A 107 7.00 9.81 -5.91
C ARG A 107 5.94 9.85 -4.82
N MET A 108 4.84 9.11 -4.98
CA MET A 108 3.83 8.95 -3.93
C MET A 108 4.43 8.31 -2.67
N LEU A 109 5.32 7.33 -2.83
CA LEU A 109 6.02 6.68 -1.72
C LEU A 109 6.89 7.66 -0.91
N ARG A 110 7.56 8.63 -1.57
CA ARG A 110 8.31 9.70 -0.88
C ARG A 110 7.41 10.68 -0.12
N MET A 111 6.12 10.82 -0.48
CA MET A 111 5.17 11.71 0.20
C MET A 111 4.98 11.32 1.69
N ASP A 112 5.30 10.09 2.10
CA ASP A 112 5.41 9.68 3.51
C ASP A 112 6.69 10.24 4.17
N ARG A 113 6.89 11.55 4.04
CA ARG A 113 8.11 12.32 4.32
C ARG A 113 8.69 12.15 5.72
N ARG A 114 7.95 11.57 6.67
CA ARG A 114 8.41 11.31 8.04
C ARG A 114 8.79 9.86 8.30
N GLY A 115 8.42 8.91 7.43
CA GLY A 115 8.52 7.47 7.68
C GLY A 115 7.81 7.06 8.98
N GLY A 116 6.99 7.94 9.54
CA GLY A 116 6.34 7.78 10.83
C GLY A 116 5.23 6.74 10.71
N THR A 117 4.49 6.76 9.60
CA THR A 117 3.47 5.76 9.25
C THR A 117 4.10 4.38 9.18
N TRP A 118 5.21 4.23 8.45
CA TRP A 118 5.94 2.96 8.35
C TRP A 118 6.52 2.49 9.68
N LYS A 119 7.01 3.41 10.50
CA LYS A 119 7.54 3.10 11.84
C LYS A 119 6.43 2.68 12.80
N LEU A 120 5.28 3.37 12.77
CA LEU A 120 4.09 3.05 13.56
C LEU A 120 3.51 1.71 13.14
N LEU A 121 3.35 1.49 11.82
CA LEU A 121 2.88 0.24 11.24
C LEU A 121 3.83 -0.91 11.61
N GLY A 122 5.14 -0.73 11.43
CA GLY A 122 6.14 -1.72 11.82
C GLY A 122 6.14 -2.00 13.32
N SER A 123 5.99 -0.98 14.17
CA SER A 123 5.89 -1.16 15.62
C SER A 123 4.64 -1.94 16.03
N ALA A 124 3.50 -1.67 15.38
CA ALA A 124 2.26 -2.39 15.63
C ALA A 124 2.36 -3.87 15.17
N ILE A 125 2.97 -4.11 14.00
CA ILE A 125 3.20 -5.46 13.47
C ILE A 125 4.17 -6.22 14.38
N CYS A 126 5.25 -5.60 14.83
CA CYS A 126 6.20 -6.26 15.74
C CYS A 126 5.54 -6.65 17.08
N ALA A 127 4.68 -5.78 17.62
CA ALA A 127 3.95 -6.05 18.88
C ALA A 127 3.07 -7.29 18.79
N HIS A 128 2.40 -7.48 17.65
CA HIS A 128 1.47 -8.60 17.42
C HIS A 128 2.01 -9.63 16.41
N SER A 129 3.33 -9.70 16.23
CA SER A 129 3.95 -10.52 15.18
C SER A 129 3.66 -12.01 15.34
N LYS A 130 3.62 -12.50 16.58
CA LYS A 130 3.28 -13.89 16.88
C LYS A 130 1.85 -14.23 16.47
N GLU A 131 0.90 -13.39 16.87
CA GLU A 131 -0.52 -13.57 16.55
C GLU A 131 -0.77 -13.49 15.04
N LEU A 132 -0.11 -12.54 14.36
CA LEU A 132 -0.23 -12.35 12.92
C LEU A 132 0.34 -13.55 12.12
N ILE A 133 1.50 -14.07 12.52
CA ILE A 133 2.13 -15.21 11.85
C ILE A 133 1.27 -16.47 12.02
N THR A 134 0.76 -16.73 13.23
CA THR A 134 -0.11 -17.89 13.48
C THR A 134 -1.41 -17.79 12.68
N ALA A 135 -2.05 -16.61 12.63
CA ALA A 135 -3.25 -16.41 11.83
C ALA A 135 -2.99 -16.59 10.32
N TRP A 136 -1.90 -16.02 9.81
CA TRP A 136 -1.50 -16.17 8.41
C TRP A 136 -1.18 -17.63 8.05
N TYR A 137 -0.48 -18.35 8.93
CA TYR A 137 -0.16 -19.76 8.76
C TYR A 137 -1.41 -20.64 8.71
N ILE A 138 -2.34 -20.48 9.68
CA ILE A 138 -3.59 -21.24 9.69
C ILE A 138 -4.42 -20.92 8.44
N GLY A 139 -4.52 -19.64 8.06
CA GLY A 139 -5.22 -19.22 6.85
C GLY A 139 -4.63 -19.85 5.58
N PHE A 140 -3.31 -19.87 5.47
CA PHE A 140 -2.61 -20.50 4.34
C PHE A 140 -2.80 -22.03 4.32
N LEU A 141 -2.74 -22.70 5.46
CA LEU A 141 -2.97 -24.15 5.57
C LEU A 141 -4.40 -24.52 5.18
N THR A 142 -5.40 -23.79 5.69
CA THR A 142 -6.81 -23.97 5.32
C THR A 142 -7.04 -23.69 3.83
N LEU A 143 -6.39 -22.68 3.27
CA LEU A 143 -6.49 -22.36 1.84
C LEU A 143 -5.94 -23.51 0.99
N ILE A 144 -4.75 -24.04 1.33
CA ILE A 144 -4.17 -25.19 0.64
C ILE A 144 -5.11 -26.41 0.75
N LEU A 145 -5.57 -26.75 1.95
CA LEU A 145 -6.47 -27.89 2.15
C LEU A 145 -7.80 -27.74 1.39
N SER A 146 -8.38 -26.53 1.38
CA SER A 146 -9.59 -26.23 0.62
C SER A 146 -9.35 -26.40 -0.88
N SER A 147 -8.21 -25.94 -1.40
CA SER A 147 -7.86 -26.08 -2.81
C SER A 147 -7.64 -27.54 -3.20
N PHE A 148 -7.02 -28.35 -2.34
CA PHE A 148 -6.87 -29.79 -2.55
C PHE A 148 -8.22 -30.52 -2.50
N LEU A 149 -9.12 -30.16 -1.59
CA LEU A 149 -10.46 -30.77 -1.51
C LEU A 149 -11.32 -30.45 -2.74
N VAL A 150 -11.31 -29.20 -3.20
CA VAL A 150 -12.02 -28.80 -4.46
C VAL A 150 -11.45 -29.58 -5.64
N TYR A 151 -10.13 -29.64 -5.78
CA TYR A 151 -9.49 -30.42 -6.83
C TYR A 151 -9.87 -31.90 -6.80
N LEU A 152 -9.92 -32.54 -5.62
CA LEU A 152 -10.35 -33.93 -5.53
C LEU A 152 -11.82 -34.12 -5.90
N VAL A 153 -12.70 -33.21 -5.49
CA VAL A 153 -14.14 -33.26 -5.84
C VAL A 153 -14.36 -33.10 -7.34
N GLU A 154 -13.69 -32.16 -7.98
CA GLU A 154 -13.82 -31.94 -9.44
C GLU A 154 -13.19 -33.06 -10.26
N LYS A 155 -12.05 -33.62 -9.81
CA LYS A 155 -11.40 -34.72 -10.52
C LYS A 155 -12.19 -36.04 -10.47
N ASP A 156 -13.08 -36.21 -9.49
CA ASP A 156 -13.92 -37.40 -9.32
C ASP A 156 -15.31 -37.26 -9.98
N VAL A 157 -15.70 -36.05 -10.41
CA VAL A 157 -16.95 -35.78 -11.14
C VAL A 157 -16.62 -35.15 -12.49
N PRO A 158 -16.46 -35.95 -13.58
CA PRO A 158 -16.47 -35.37 -14.91
C PRO A 158 -17.84 -34.74 -15.14
N GLU A 159 -17.92 -33.41 -15.16
CA GLU A 159 -19.14 -32.70 -15.52
C GLU A 159 -19.40 -32.89 -17.02
N VAL A 160 -20.47 -33.62 -17.33
CA VAL A 160 -20.99 -33.78 -18.68
C VAL A 160 -22.27 -32.95 -18.76
N ASP A 161 -22.31 -31.98 -19.66
CA ASP A 161 -23.51 -31.17 -19.91
C ASP A 161 -24.68 -32.06 -20.37
N ALA A 162 -25.92 -31.60 -20.19
CA ALA A 162 -27.14 -32.30 -20.65
C ALA A 162 -27.18 -32.58 -22.18
N GLN A 163 -26.21 -32.06 -22.94
CA GLN A 163 -26.01 -32.28 -24.37
C GLN A 163 -24.80 -33.21 -24.72
N GLY A 164 -24.09 -33.75 -23.73
CA GLY A 164 -23.01 -34.71 -23.96
C GLY A 164 -21.70 -34.12 -24.48
N GLU A 165 -21.45 -32.81 -24.27
CA GLU A 165 -20.14 -32.19 -24.49
C GLU A 165 -19.44 -31.93 -23.16
N GLU A 166 -18.13 -32.15 -23.12
CA GLU A 166 -17.27 -31.88 -21.96
C GLU A 166 -17.12 -30.36 -21.79
N MET A 167 -17.66 -29.79 -20.70
CA MET A 167 -17.41 -28.39 -20.37
C MET A 167 -15.93 -28.25 -19.96
N LYS A 168 -15.23 -27.27 -20.54
CA LYS A 168 -13.82 -26.97 -20.20
C LYS A 168 -13.67 -26.83 -18.69
N GLU A 169 -12.84 -27.68 -18.10
CA GLU A 169 -12.49 -27.64 -16.69
C GLU A 169 -12.13 -26.20 -16.28
N GLU A 170 -12.97 -25.54 -15.47
CA GLU A 170 -12.74 -24.17 -14.97
C GLU A 170 -11.51 -24.13 -14.01
N PHE A 171 -10.88 -25.28 -13.77
CA PHE A 171 -9.76 -25.52 -12.87
C PHE A 171 -8.65 -26.39 -13.48
N GLU A 172 -8.15 -26.05 -14.67
CA GLU A 172 -6.99 -26.75 -15.27
C GLU A 172 -5.70 -26.63 -14.42
N THR A 173 -5.61 -25.69 -13.48
CA THR A 173 -4.39 -25.48 -12.67
C THR A 173 -4.70 -25.09 -11.22
N TYR A 174 -3.94 -25.68 -10.28
CA TYR A 174 -3.92 -25.36 -8.84
C TYR A 174 -3.87 -23.84 -8.53
N ALA A 175 -3.31 -23.05 -9.46
CA ALA A 175 -3.21 -21.60 -9.39
C ALA A 175 -4.57 -20.87 -9.48
N ASP A 176 -5.53 -21.40 -10.23
CA ASP A 176 -6.84 -20.76 -10.42
C ASP A 176 -7.72 -20.97 -9.17
N ALA A 177 -7.73 -22.18 -8.61
CA ALA A 177 -8.36 -22.45 -7.31
C ALA A 177 -7.73 -21.61 -6.16
N LEU A 178 -6.40 -21.44 -6.18
CA LEU A 178 -5.67 -20.56 -5.25
C LEU A 178 -6.13 -19.10 -5.38
N TRP A 179 -6.32 -18.60 -6.60
CA TRP A 179 -6.74 -17.21 -6.85
C TRP A 179 -8.14 -16.93 -6.30
N TRP A 180 -9.09 -17.83 -6.54
CA TRP A 180 -10.43 -17.76 -5.98
C TRP A 180 -10.44 -17.87 -4.45
N GLY A 181 -9.69 -18.83 -3.89
CA GLY A 181 -9.53 -19.00 -2.45
C GLY A 181 -8.93 -17.76 -1.76
N LEU A 182 -7.97 -17.09 -2.41
CA LEU A 182 -7.40 -15.84 -1.91
C LEU A 182 -8.42 -14.69 -1.90
N GLY A 183 -9.28 -14.60 -2.92
CA GLY A 183 -10.37 -13.62 -2.98
C GLY A 183 -11.40 -13.81 -1.86
N ILE A 184 -11.80 -15.05 -1.58
CA ILE A 184 -12.76 -15.39 -0.52
C ILE A 184 -12.12 -15.16 0.87
N LEU A 185 -10.88 -15.59 1.08
CA LEU A 185 -10.18 -15.38 2.36
C LEU A 185 -9.94 -13.89 2.63
N GLY A 186 -9.55 -13.12 1.59
CA GLY A 186 -9.32 -11.68 1.68
C GLY A 186 -10.60 -10.89 2.01
N SER A 187 -11.71 -11.22 1.36
CA SER A 187 -13.01 -10.60 1.64
C SER A 187 -13.57 -11.00 3.01
N GLY A 188 -13.41 -12.26 3.43
CA GLY A 188 -13.76 -12.73 4.76
C GLY A 188 -12.96 -12.05 5.87
N LEU A 189 -11.66 -11.82 5.66
CA LEU A 189 -10.82 -11.09 6.60
C LEU A 189 -11.27 -9.62 6.75
N ALA A 190 -11.65 -8.96 5.65
CA ALA A 190 -12.17 -7.59 5.67
C ALA A 190 -13.48 -7.48 6.47
N LEU A 191 -14.39 -8.44 6.29
CA LEU A 191 -15.63 -8.53 7.07
C LEU A 191 -15.35 -8.75 8.56
N LYS A 192 -14.40 -9.64 8.90
CA LYS A 192 -14.03 -9.90 10.30
C LYS A 192 -13.41 -8.66 10.97
N VAL A 193 -12.57 -7.93 10.24
CA VAL A 193 -11.99 -6.66 10.72
C VAL A 193 -13.07 -5.61 10.94
N GLN A 194 -14.04 -5.48 10.03
CA GLN A 194 -15.20 -4.59 10.19
C GLN A 194 -16.04 -4.97 11.42
N GLU A 195 -16.29 -6.27 11.62
CA GLU A 195 -17.03 -6.78 12.77
C GLU A 195 -16.33 -6.49 14.10
N GLN A 196 -15.01 -6.70 14.16
CA GLN A 196 -14.19 -6.37 15.33
C GLN A 196 -14.18 -4.86 15.62
N HIS A 197 -14.09 -4.02 14.59
CA HIS A 197 -14.13 -2.56 14.77
C HIS A 197 -15.50 -2.09 15.31
N ARG A 198 -16.59 -2.73 14.85
CA ARG A 198 -17.96 -2.52 15.36
C ARG A 198 -18.07 -2.95 16.83
N GLN A 199 -17.56 -4.12 17.19
CA GLN A 199 -17.60 -4.64 18.56
C GLN A 199 -16.81 -3.76 19.53
N LYS A 200 -15.62 -3.29 19.15
CA LYS A 200 -14.84 -2.33 19.96
C LYS A 200 -15.60 -1.03 20.24
N HIS A 201 -16.37 -0.55 19.28
CA HIS A 201 -17.22 0.64 19.46
C HIS A 201 -18.34 0.41 20.48
N PHE A 202 -18.97 -0.77 20.47
CA PHE A 202 -19.99 -1.15 21.45
C PHE A 202 -19.40 -1.37 22.85
N GLU A 203 -18.25 -2.05 22.94
CA GLU A 203 -17.60 -2.32 24.22
C GLU A 203 -17.12 -1.04 24.92
N LYS A 204 -16.65 -0.05 24.15
CA LYS A 204 -16.31 1.29 24.67
C LYS A 204 -17.51 2.04 25.26
N ARG A 205 -18.74 1.73 24.81
CA ARG A 205 -19.99 2.31 25.33
C ARG A 205 -20.51 1.62 26.59
N ARG A 206 -20.10 0.37 26.87
CA ARG A 206 -20.51 -0.38 28.08
C ARG A 206 -19.93 0.20 29.38
N LYS A 207 -18.66 0.62 29.40
CA LYS A 207 -18.00 1.15 30.61
C LYS A 207 -18.68 2.42 31.19
N PRO A 208 -18.92 3.49 30.41
CA PRO A 208 -19.61 4.68 30.94
C PRO A 208 -21.08 4.40 31.30
N ALA A 209 -21.74 3.46 30.64
CA ALA A 209 -23.10 3.04 31.01
C ALA A 209 -23.13 2.30 32.36
N ALA A 210 -22.12 1.46 32.65
CA ALA A 210 -21.99 0.80 33.94
C ALA A 210 -21.69 1.80 35.07
N GLU A 211 -20.82 2.80 34.84
CA GLU A 211 -20.58 3.90 35.79
C GLU A 211 -21.85 4.73 36.05
N LEU A 212 -22.63 5.06 35.01
CA LEU A 212 -23.90 5.77 35.18
C LEU A 212 -24.88 5.00 36.05
N ILE A 213 -24.98 3.67 35.88
CA ILE A 213 -25.86 2.83 36.72
C ILE A 213 -25.38 2.82 38.18
N GLN A 214 -24.08 2.72 38.44
CA GLN A 214 -23.55 2.76 39.81
C GLN A 214 -23.75 4.13 40.49
N VAL A 215 -23.75 5.22 39.73
CA VAL A 215 -24.04 6.58 40.26
C VAL A 215 -25.55 6.81 40.42
N CYS A 216 -26.39 6.23 39.56
CA CYS A 216 -27.85 6.34 39.63
C CYS A 216 -28.50 5.37 40.60
N VAL A 217 -27.78 4.41 41.17
CA VAL A 217 -28.24 3.59 42.31
C VAL A 217 -27.68 4.22 43.58
N PRO A 218 -28.41 5.15 44.24
CA PRO A 218 -28.01 5.63 45.55
C PRO A 218 -28.19 4.46 46.52
N GLY A 219 -27.27 4.32 47.47
CA GLY A 219 -27.31 3.28 48.50
C GLY A 219 -28.71 3.17 49.13
N GLY A 220 -29.46 2.16 48.69
CA GLY A 220 -30.78 1.80 49.17
C GLY A 220 -30.69 0.39 49.71
N GLU A 221 -30.46 0.31 51.01
CA GLU A 221 -30.71 -0.79 51.93
C GLU A 221 -30.60 -2.23 51.43
N LEU A 222 -29.53 -2.89 51.93
CA LEU A 222 -29.50 -4.31 52.23
C LEU A 222 -30.65 -4.65 53.20
N GLY A 223 -31.81 -4.98 52.65
CA GLY A 223 -32.91 -5.58 53.37
C GLY A 223 -33.87 -6.17 52.36
N TRP A 224 -34.05 -7.50 52.41
CA TRP A 224 -35.27 -8.29 52.19
C TRP A 224 -34.89 -9.74 51.82
N VAL A 225 -34.90 -10.57 52.88
CA VAL A 225 -35.23 -12.01 52.97
C VAL A 225 -34.41 -13.01 52.16
#